data_AF-A0A962S7Y4-F1
#
_entry.id   AF-A0A962S7Y4-F1
#
_cell.length_a   1.000
_cell.length_b   1.000
_cell.length_c   1.000
_cell.angle_alpha   90.00
_cell.angle_beta   90.00
_cell.angle_gamma   90.00
#
_symmetry.space_group_name_H-M   'P 1'
#
loop_
_entity.id
_entity.type
_entity.pdbx_description
1 polymer ?
#
loop_
_entity_poly.entity_id
_entity_poly.type
_entity_poly.pdbx_seq_one_letter_code
_entity_poly.pdbx_strand_id
1 'polypeptide(L)' 'MMARGINKVILVGHLGQDPEVRYMPSGSAVTNFSVATTDSWTDKQ' A
#
# COMPACT_ATOMS: atom_id res chain seq x y z
N MET A 1 4.19 20.65 22.74
CA MET A 1 4.68 20.77 21.36
C MET A 1 4.53 19.42 20.69
N MET A 2 3.91 19.35 19.51
CA MET A 2 3.79 18.09 18.75
C MET A 2 5.19 17.62 18.34
N ALA A 3 5.52 16.36 18.62
CA ALA A 3 6.78 15.75 18.20
C ALA A 3 6.81 15.66 16.66
N ARG A 4 7.86 16.22 16.05
CA ARG A 4 8.14 16.02 14.62
C ARG A 4 8.89 14.71 14.45
N GLY A 5 8.42 13.85 13.55
CA GLY A 5 9.05 12.57 13.21
C GLY A 5 8.84 12.24 11.73
N ILE A 6 9.51 11.19 11.24
CA ILE A 6 9.36 10.71 9.86
C ILE A 6 8.51 9.43 9.89
N ASN A 7 7.39 9.46 9.17
CA ASN A 7 6.63 8.25 8.82
C ASN A 7 6.73 8.06 7.30
N LYS A 8 7.55 7.08 6.86
CA LYS A 8 7.81 6.79 5.45
C LYS A 8 7.71 5.29 5.22
N VAL A 9 6.98 4.92 4.18
CA VAL A 9 6.81 3.52 3.74
C VAL A 9 7.23 3.42 2.27
N ILE A 10 7.98 2.38 1.93
CA ILE A 10 8.32 1.99 0.55
C ILE A 10 7.91 0.53 0.38
N LEU A 11 7.07 0.24 -0.61
CA LEU A 11 6.60 -1.11 -0.91
C LEU A 11 6.90 -1.44 -2.37
N VAL A 12 7.38 -2.66 -2.63
CA VAL A 12 7.59 -3.21 -3.97
C VAL A 12 6.92 -4.58 -3.99
N GLY A 13 6.03 -4.79 -4.95
CA GLY A 13 5.24 -6.01 -5.05
C GLY A 13 4.28 -5.97 -6.22
N HIS A 14 3.34 -6.92 -6.24
CA HIS A 14 2.36 -7.07 -7.31
C HIS A 14 0.98 -6.59 -6.87
N LEU A 15 0.17 -6.08 -7.80
CA LEU A 15 -1.23 -5.78 -7.50
C LEU A 15 -1.99 -7.09 -7.26
N GLY A 16 -2.74 -7.17 -6.17
CA GLY A 16 -3.55 -8.36 -5.86
C GLY A 16 -4.82 -8.47 -6.72
N GLN A 17 -5.28 -7.35 -7.26
CA GLN A 17 -6.43 -7.22 -8.15
C GLN A 17 -6.34 -5.88 -8.88
N ASP A 18 -7.23 -5.67 -9.86
CA ASP A 18 -7.35 -4.38 -10.53
C ASP A 18 -7.68 -3.25 -9.53
N PRO A 19 -7.04 -2.07 -9.63
CA PRO A 19 -7.34 -0.95 -8.74
C PRO A 19 -8.78 -0.47 -8.87
N GLU A 20 -9.42 -0.21 -7.74
CA GLU A 20 -10.77 0.37 -7.68
C GLU A 20 -10.67 1.90 -7.64
N VAL A 21 -11.17 2.57 -8.67
CA VAL A 21 -11.22 4.04 -8.76
C VAL A 21 -12.63 4.53 -8.43
N ARG A 22 -12.74 5.48 -7.50
CA ARG A 22 -13.98 6.16 -7.14
C ARG A 22 -13.80 7.67 -7.21
N TYR A 23 -14.82 8.37 -7.70
CA TYR A 23 -14.87 9.83 -7.67
C TYR A 23 -15.72 10.28 -6.50
N MET A 24 -15.13 11.11 -5.63
CA MET A 24 -15.84 11.71 -4.51
C MET A 24 -16.81 12.80 -5.00
N PRO A 25 -17.84 13.16 -4.22
CA PRO A 25 -18.73 14.29 -4.55
C PRO A 25 -17.98 15.62 -4.77
N SER A 26 -16.79 15.77 -4.20
CA SER A 26 -15.88 16.91 -4.43
C SER A 26 -15.21 16.91 -5.82
N GLY A 27 -15.41 15.87 -6.64
CA GLY A 27 -14.74 15.66 -7.92
C GLY A 27 -13.36 15.00 -7.81
N SER A 28 -12.85 14.78 -6.61
CA SER A 28 -11.54 14.14 -6.38
C SER A 28 -11.58 12.64 -6.72
N ALA A 29 -10.58 12.15 -7.45
CA ALA A 29 -10.40 10.72 -7.67
C ALA A 29 -9.67 10.08 -6.47
N VAL A 30 -10.18 8.94 -6.00
CA VAL A 30 -9.57 8.09 -4.97
C VAL A 30 -9.40 6.70 -5.56
N THR A 31 -8.20 6.12 -5.42
CA THR A 31 -7.91 4.76 -5.91
C THR A 31 -7.54 3.86 -4.73
N ASN A 32 -8.21 2.71 -4.62
CA ASN A 32 -7.87 1.66 -3.68
C ASN A 32 -7.22 0.49 -4.43
N PHE A 33 -6.09 0.00 -3.93
CA PHE A 33 -5.41 -1.18 -4.48
C PHE A 33 -4.74 -1.95 -3.35
N SER A 34 -4.49 -3.24 -3.58
CA SER A 34 -3.73 -4.12 -2.69
C SER A 34 -2.38 -4.44 -3.32
N VAL A 35 -1.31 -4.49 -2.52
CA VAL A 35 0.03 -4.90 -2.96
C VAL A 35 0.41 -6.17 -2.23
N ALA A 36 0.67 -7.24 -2.98
CA ALA A 36 1.19 -8.49 -2.48
C ALA A 36 2.72 -8.44 -2.42
N THR A 37 3.26 -8.72 -1.23
CA THR A 37 4.68 -8.96 -0.99
C THR A 37 4.86 -10.39 -0.48
N THR A 38 6.03 -10.98 -0.72
CA THR A 38 6.31 -12.35 -0.26
C THR A 38 7.73 -12.42 0.24
N ASP A 39 7.89 -12.95 1.46
CA ASP A 39 9.17 -13.36 2.00
C ASP A 39 9.22 -14.89 1.98
N SER A 40 10.31 -15.44 1.45
CA SER A 40 10.56 -16.89 1.45
C SER A 40 11.88 -17.18 2.16
N TRP A 41 11.85 -18.04 3.17
CA TRP A 41 13.05 -18.55 3.82
C TRP A 41 12.98 -20.07 3.91
N THR A 42 14.13 -20.74 3.86
CA THR A 42 14.24 -22.17 4.12
C THR A 42 14.44 -22.37 5.62
N ASP A 43 13.57 -23.14 6.24
CA ASP A 43 13.70 -23.50 7.66
C ASP A 43 14.90 -24.43 7.88
N LYS A 44 15.48 -24.38 9.08
CA LYS A 44 16.56 -25.29 9.47
C LYS A 44 15.91 -26.51 10.14
N GLN A 45 16.08 -27.68 9.51
CA GLN A 45 15.68 -28.97 10.08
C GLN A 45 16.40 -29.27 11.39
#